data_AF-A0A2V9AYW3-F1
#
_entry.id   AF-A0A2V9AYW3-F1
#
_cell.length_a   1.000
_cell.length_b   1.000
_cell.length_c   1.000
_cell.angle_alpha   90.00
_cell.angle_beta   90.00
_cell.angle_gamma   90.00
#
_symmetry.space_group_name_H-M   'P 1'
#
loop_
_entity.id
_entity.type
_entity.pdbx_description
1 polymer ?
#
loop_
_entity_poly.entity_id
_entity_poly.type
_entity_poly.pdbx_seq_one_letter_code
_entity_poly.pdbx_strand_id
1 'polypeptide(L)'
;MAHSFRPYVAILAAVLFLVPCSSAFQSPLSDEDIRDAYFLGQRHDETTANLFFAYLKTLPPPKSGPHVSEVEIYTPYSQLVERSRLHSVGYSAQQAKQDYRATSDSIFVRIRIDFTSTYGAFELYRSGRLSEAPKRGSETERPDYDRDFRAGLSQKDQWVEPLSIRIVPTGWPSAGHVPFSDFYYTPFLTPASFHTGSGRASYRGYGCCFIGWYVWLQYDARDVASDDATVEVFTTDGQQIEVPLDLSRLR
;
A
#
# COMPACT_ATOMS: atom_id res chain seq x y z
N MET A 1 -11.68 32.54 -58.41
CA MET A 1 -11.95 31.39 -57.53
C MET A 1 -10.69 31.10 -56.73
N ALA A 2 -10.70 31.37 -55.42
CA ALA A 2 -9.66 30.91 -54.50
C ALA A 2 -10.35 30.62 -53.17
N HIS A 3 -10.24 29.38 -52.71
CA HIS A 3 -11.04 28.81 -51.64
C HIS A 3 -10.62 29.29 -50.25
N SER A 4 -11.62 29.71 -49.48
CA SER A 4 -11.56 30.00 -48.06
C SER A 4 -11.48 28.71 -47.23
N PHE A 5 -10.28 28.16 -47.05
CA PHE A 5 -10.04 26.93 -46.25
C PHE A 5 -9.45 27.27 -44.86
N ARG A 6 -10.11 28.13 -44.07
CA ARG A 6 -9.58 28.58 -42.76
C ARG A 6 -10.61 28.79 -41.63
N PRO A 7 -11.63 27.94 -41.43
CA PRO A 7 -12.24 27.83 -40.09
C PRO A 7 -12.14 26.44 -39.44
N TYR A 8 -11.88 25.38 -40.21
CA TYR A 8 -11.97 24.00 -39.70
C TYR A 8 -10.76 23.54 -38.85
N VAL A 9 -9.57 24.11 -39.06
CA VAL A 9 -8.37 23.76 -38.28
C VAL A 9 -8.45 24.29 -36.85
N ALA A 10 -9.12 25.42 -36.62
CA ALA A 10 -9.27 26.01 -35.30
C ALA A 10 -10.23 25.21 -34.39
N ILE A 11 -11.25 24.56 -34.98
CA ILE A 11 -12.23 23.75 -34.22
C ILE A 11 -11.59 22.43 -33.76
N LEU A 12 -10.71 21.83 -34.58
CA LEU A 12 -10.03 20.59 -34.20
C LEU A 12 -9.02 20.78 -33.05
N ALA A 13 -8.40 21.95 -32.95
CA ALA A 13 -7.45 22.29 -31.88
C ALA A 13 -8.14 22.53 -30.52
N ALA A 14 -9.40 22.98 -30.51
CA ALA A 14 -10.14 23.26 -29.26
C ALA A 14 -10.68 21.99 -28.57
N VAL A 15 -10.93 20.92 -29.33
CA VAL A 15 -11.44 19.64 -28.77
C VAL A 15 -10.35 18.84 -28.06
N LEU A 16 -9.08 19.01 -28.44
CA LEU A 16 -7.95 18.27 -27.83
C LEU A 16 -7.56 18.77 -26.42
N PHE A 17 -8.05 19.93 -25.96
CA PHE A 17 -7.81 20.44 -24.61
C PHE A 17 -8.92 20.14 -23.60
N LEU A 18 -9.99 19.45 -24.03
CA LEU A 18 -11.08 19.01 -23.15
C LEU A 18 -11.03 17.49 -22.91
N VAL A 19 -9.85 16.89 -22.88
CA VAL A 19 -9.70 15.61 -22.19
C VAL A 19 -9.59 15.98 -20.71
N PRO A 20 -10.67 15.86 -19.90
CA PRO A 20 -10.46 15.82 -18.47
C PRO A 20 -9.51 14.63 -18.25
N CYS A 21 -8.31 14.88 -17.76
CA CYS A 21 -7.71 13.90 -16.87
C CYS A 21 -8.78 13.68 -15.81
N SER A 22 -9.55 12.60 -15.93
CA SER A 22 -10.45 12.19 -14.86
C SER A 22 -9.52 11.93 -13.69
N SER A 23 -9.40 12.92 -12.80
CA SER A 23 -8.63 12.77 -11.58
C SER A 23 -9.23 11.55 -10.89
N ALA A 24 -8.41 10.53 -10.69
CA ALA A 24 -8.89 9.29 -10.14
C ALA A 24 -9.49 9.53 -8.76
N PHE A 25 -10.48 8.72 -8.41
CA PHE A 25 -11.02 8.67 -7.04
C PHE A 25 -11.60 10.00 -6.53
N GLN A 26 -12.11 10.83 -7.45
CA GLN A 26 -12.66 12.17 -7.18
C GLN A 26 -11.77 12.97 -6.21
N SER A 27 -10.50 13.21 -6.58
CA SER A 27 -9.63 14.10 -5.81
C SER A 27 -9.81 15.57 -6.25
N PRO A 28 -10.12 16.52 -5.35
CA PRO A 28 -10.48 16.29 -3.95
C PRO A 28 -11.93 15.83 -3.78
N LEU A 29 -12.19 15.02 -2.74
CA LEU A 29 -13.49 14.44 -2.44
C LEU A 29 -14.54 15.54 -2.30
N SER A 30 -15.75 15.27 -2.78
CA SER A 30 -16.89 16.16 -2.57
C SER A 30 -17.32 16.13 -1.10
N ASP A 31 -18.03 17.17 -0.67
CA ASP A 31 -18.56 17.22 0.70
C ASP A 31 -19.54 16.07 0.99
N GLU A 32 -20.24 15.57 -0.03
CA GLU A 32 -21.11 14.41 0.08
C GLU A 32 -20.30 13.13 0.24
N ASP A 33 -19.25 12.92 -0.58
CA ASP A 33 -18.37 11.75 -0.45
C ASP A 33 -17.70 11.68 0.93
N ILE A 34 -17.30 12.84 1.47
CA ILE A 34 -16.71 12.93 2.81
C ILE A 34 -17.72 12.51 3.88
N ARG A 35 -18.95 12.99 3.76
CA ARG A 35 -20.04 12.68 4.69
C ARG A 35 -20.39 11.19 4.61
N ASP A 36 -20.51 10.65 3.41
CA ASP A 36 -20.79 9.24 3.15
C ASP A 36 -19.70 8.34 3.72
N ALA A 37 -18.43 8.66 3.45
CA ALA A 37 -17.29 7.94 3.98
C ALA A 37 -17.28 7.93 5.52
N TYR A 38 -17.57 9.07 6.13
CA TYR A 38 -17.71 9.18 7.58
C TYR A 38 -18.78 8.22 8.10
N PHE A 39 -20.02 8.32 7.59
CA PHE A 39 -21.11 7.48 8.08
C PHE A 39 -20.86 6.00 7.81
N LEU A 40 -20.27 5.65 6.68
CA LEU A 40 -19.88 4.27 6.39
C LEU A 40 -18.87 3.76 7.41
N GLY A 41 -17.83 4.53 7.75
CA GLY A 41 -16.85 4.15 8.77
C GLY A 41 -17.45 3.99 10.16
N GLN A 42 -18.42 4.83 10.54
CA GLN A 42 -19.11 4.77 11.84
C GLN A 42 -20.07 3.57 11.99
N ARG A 43 -20.36 2.81 10.92
CA ARG A 43 -21.27 1.66 11.01
C ARG A 43 -20.62 0.44 11.65
N HIS A 44 -19.31 0.24 11.46
CA HIS A 44 -18.56 -0.91 11.95
C HIS A 44 -19.21 -2.28 11.65
N ASP A 45 -19.89 -2.39 10.51
CA ASP A 45 -20.68 -3.55 10.13
C ASP A 45 -20.12 -4.24 8.88
N GLU A 46 -20.83 -5.26 8.40
CA GLU A 46 -20.47 -6.02 7.20
C GLU A 46 -20.39 -5.13 5.94
N THR A 47 -21.18 -4.06 5.85
CA THR A 47 -21.10 -3.11 4.73
C THR A 47 -19.75 -2.39 4.72
N THR A 48 -19.26 -2.04 5.91
CA THR A 48 -17.93 -1.42 6.08
C THR A 48 -16.82 -2.42 5.73
N ALA A 49 -16.94 -3.67 6.16
CA ALA A 49 -15.96 -4.72 5.83
C ALA A 49 -15.92 -5.03 4.32
N ASN A 50 -17.09 -5.14 3.68
CA ASN A 50 -17.22 -5.40 2.25
C ASN A 50 -16.63 -4.29 1.38
N LEU A 51 -16.62 -3.04 1.86
CA LEU A 51 -15.85 -1.98 1.22
C LEU A 51 -14.38 -2.40 1.13
N PHE A 52 -13.70 -2.67 2.25
CA PHE A 52 -12.26 -2.98 2.22
C PHE A 52 -11.93 -4.25 1.45
N PHE A 53 -12.81 -5.26 1.46
CA PHE A 53 -12.62 -6.45 0.63
C PHE A 53 -12.61 -6.14 -0.87
N ALA A 54 -13.30 -5.09 -1.33
CA ALA A 54 -13.25 -4.67 -2.73
C ALA A 54 -11.89 -4.06 -3.12
N TYR A 55 -11.12 -3.55 -2.14
CA TYR A 55 -9.80 -2.94 -2.33
C TYR A 55 -8.65 -3.91 -2.09
N LEU A 56 -8.95 -5.11 -1.56
CA LEU A 56 -7.98 -6.14 -1.22
C LEU A 56 -8.01 -7.27 -2.26
N LYS A 57 -6.85 -7.54 -2.84
CA LYS A 57 -6.60 -8.70 -3.68
C LYS A 57 -5.67 -9.67 -2.97
N THR A 58 -6.09 -10.92 -2.84
CA THR A 58 -5.27 -12.00 -2.28
C THR A 58 -4.76 -12.92 -3.38
N LEU A 59 -3.57 -13.46 -3.20
CA LEU A 59 -2.93 -14.39 -4.13
C LEU A 59 -2.59 -15.70 -3.41
N PRO A 60 -2.72 -16.85 -4.09
CA PRO A 60 -2.40 -18.14 -3.49
C PRO A 60 -0.88 -18.28 -3.30
N PRO A 61 -0.43 -18.95 -2.22
CA PRO A 61 0.98 -19.18 -2.00
C PRO A 61 1.57 -20.15 -3.03
N PRO A 62 2.79 -19.89 -3.55
CA PRO A 62 3.51 -20.86 -4.37
C PRO A 62 4.08 -22.00 -3.51
N LYS A 63 4.70 -22.99 -4.16
CA LYS A 63 5.34 -24.12 -3.46
C LYS A 63 6.56 -23.71 -2.64
N SER A 64 7.28 -22.68 -3.08
CA SER A 64 8.50 -22.20 -2.45
C SER A 64 8.78 -20.74 -2.75
N GLY A 65 9.49 -20.06 -1.85
CA GLY A 65 10.02 -18.72 -2.05
C GLY A 65 9.26 -17.62 -1.30
N PRO A 66 9.72 -16.36 -1.42
CA PRO A 66 8.88 -15.22 -1.15
C PRO A 66 7.76 -15.16 -2.20
N HIS A 67 6.62 -14.59 -1.84
CA HIS A 67 5.54 -14.32 -2.78
C HIS A 67 4.71 -13.14 -2.31
N VAL A 68 4.11 -12.43 -3.26
CA VAL A 68 3.05 -11.47 -2.95
C VAL A 68 1.82 -12.28 -2.54
N SER A 69 1.39 -12.15 -1.30
CA SER A 69 0.19 -12.81 -0.78
C SER A 69 -1.02 -11.89 -0.84
N GLU A 70 -0.81 -10.57 -0.72
CA GLU A 70 -1.87 -9.58 -0.73
C GLU A 70 -1.41 -8.28 -1.40
N VAL A 71 -2.35 -7.63 -2.08
CA VAL A 71 -2.24 -6.25 -2.53
C VAL A 71 -3.50 -5.52 -2.08
N GLU A 72 -3.36 -4.42 -1.36
CA GLU A 72 -4.47 -3.59 -0.91
C GLU A 72 -4.25 -2.13 -1.31
N ILE A 73 -5.30 -1.51 -1.83
CA ILE A 73 -5.28 -0.10 -2.25
C ILE A 73 -6.07 0.76 -1.27
N TYR A 74 -5.57 1.95 -0.98
CA TYR A 74 -6.26 2.94 -0.18
C TYR A 74 -6.40 4.23 -0.97
N THR A 75 -7.61 4.51 -1.43
CA THR A 75 -7.98 5.76 -2.09
C THR A 75 -8.31 6.83 -1.04
N PRO A 76 -8.42 8.12 -1.41
CA PRO A 76 -8.88 9.14 -0.47
C PRO A 76 -10.19 8.76 0.23
N TYR A 77 -11.15 8.15 -0.49
CA TYR A 77 -12.42 7.71 0.07
C TYR A 77 -12.22 6.59 1.11
N SER A 78 -11.50 5.51 0.79
CA SER A 78 -11.34 4.39 1.73
C SER A 78 -10.47 4.74 2.94
N GLN A 79 -9.48 5.63 2.78
CA GLN A 79 -8.72 6.20 3.90
C GLN A 79 -9.62 6.96 4.86
N LEU A 80 -10.58 7.75 4.36
CA LEU A 80 -11.51 8.50 5.19
C LEU A 80 -12.53 7.59 5.91
N VAL A 81 -13.01 6.54 5.22
CA VAL A 81 -13.84 5.50 5.86
C VAL A 81 -13.07 4.86 7.01
N GLU A 82 -11.82 4.48 6.78
CA GLU A 82 -10.99 3.83 7.78
C GLU A 82 -10.65 4.76 8.95
N ARG A 83 -10.27 6.01 8.68
CA ARG A 83 -10.04 7.03 9.71
C ARG A 83 -11.29 7.22 10.58
N SER A 84 -12.47 7.28 9.97
CA SER A 84 -13.74 7.38 10.68
C SER A 84 -14.03 6.13 11.49
N ARG A 85 -13.79 4.94 10.95
CA ARG A 85 -13.92 3.66 11.67
C ARG A 85 -12.97 3.58 12.87
N LEU A 86 -11.78 4.16 12.81
CA LEU A 86 -10.84 4.17 13.95
C LEU A 86 -11.20 5.21 15.02
N HIS A 87 -11.99 6.23 14.67
CA HIS A 87 -12.41 7.31 15.58
C HIS A 87 -13.94 7.31 15.73
N SER A 88 -14.45 6.53 16.69
CA SER A 88 -15.91 6.43 16.92
C SER A 88 -16.44 7.37 18.01
N VAL A 89 -15.66 7.61 19.08
CA VAL A 89 -16.12 8.43 20.21
C VAL A 89 -15.73 9.89 20.01
N GLY A 90 -16.72 10.78 19.93
CA GLY A 90 -16.51 12.24 19.86
C GLY A 90 -16.03 12.77 18.51
N TYR A 91 -15.86 11.89 17.52
CA TYR A 91 -15.54 12.27 16.15
C TYR A 91 -16.83 12.55 15.38
N SER A 92 -16.84 13.64 14.60
CA SER A 92 -18.04 14.08 13.87
C SER A 92 -17.77 14.20 12.38
N ALA A 93 -18.82 14.20 11.55
CA ALA A 93 -18.69 14.42 10.12
C ALA A 93 -18.01 15.76 9.79
N GLN A 94 -18.24 16.80 10.61
CA GLN A 94 -17.58 18.10 10.45
C GLN A 94 -16.09 18.02 10.77
N GLN A 95 -15.71 17.28 11.81
CA GLN A 95 -14.30 17.02 12.12
C GLN A 95 -13.64 16.21 11.00
N ALA A 96 -14.32 15.17 10.51
CA ALA A 96 -13.82 14.35 9.40
C ALA A 96 -13.54 15.17 8.14
N LYS A 97 -14.42 16.12 7.83
CA LYS A 97 -14.21 17.08 6.74
C LYS A 97 -12.99 17.97 6.99
N GLN A 98 -12.84 18.52 8.20
CA GLN A 98 -11.69 19.37 8.54
C GLN A 98 -10.38 18.60 8.40
N ASP A 99 -10.33 17.39 8.95
CA ASP A 99 -9.15 16.54 8.93
C ASP A 99 -8.78 16.12 7.49
N TYR A 100 -9.77 15.78 6.67
CA TYR A 100 -9.56 15.48 5.26
C TYR A 100 -9.00 16.69 4.49
N ARG A 101 -9.59 17.88 4.67
CA ARG A 101 -9.14 19.11 3.98
C ARG A 101 -7.77 19.60 4.46
N ALA A 102 -7.31 19.17 5.64
CA ALA A 102 -5.98 19.46 6.16
C ALA A 102 -4.87 18.59 5.56
N THR A 103 -5.23 17.52 4.84
CA THR A 103 -4.30 16.59 4.20
C THR A 103 -4.33 16.72 2.68
N SER A 104 -3.20 16.45 2.03
CA SER A 104 -3.16 16.27 0.57
C SER A 104 -3.69 14.89 0.20
N ASP A 105 -4.39 14.79 -0.93
CA ASP A 105 -4.85 13.50 -1.43
C ASP A 105 -3.67 12.65 -1.87
N SER A 106 -3.64 11.43 -1.35
CA SER A 106 -2.67 10.42 -1.72
C SER A 106 -3.39 9.10 -1.93
N ILE A 107 -2.82 8.24 -2.74
CA ILE A 107 -3.20 6.84 -2.81
C ILE A 107 -2.09 6.03 -2.16
N PHE A 108 -2.47 5.06 -1.35
CA PHE A 108 -1.52 4.10 -0.80
C PHE A 108 -1.76 2.72 -1.40
N VAL A 109 -0.68 2.02 -1.72
CA VAL A 109 -0.71 0.61 -2.09
C VAL A 109 0.10 -0.14 -1.05
N ARG A 110 -0.55 -1.09 -0.36
CA ARG A 110 0.12 -2.05 0.51
C ARG A 110 0.31 -3.34 -0.24
N ILE A 111 1.54 -3.81 -0.30
CA ILE A 111 1.91 -5.11 -0.84
C ILE A 111 2.41 -5.95 0.31
N ARG A 112 1.80 -7.10 0.52
CA ARG A 112 2.25 -8.08 1.49
C ARG A 112 3.06 -9.13 0.77
N ILE A 113 4.31 -9.29 1.20
CA ILE A 113 5.20 -10.35 0.72
C ILE A 113 5.37 -11.34 1.87
N ASP A 114 4.90 -12.57 1.72
CA ASP A 114 5.09 -13.63 2.72
C ASP A 114 6.10 -14.66 2.21
N PHE A 115 6.78 -15.33 3.15
CA PHE A 115 7.63 -16.47 2.85
C PHE A 115 6.86 -17.78 2.96
N THR A 116 7.06 -18.68 2.00
CA THR A 116 6.63 -20.06 2.18
C THR A 116 7.42 -20.72 3.32
N SER A 117 6.85 -21.76 3.93
CA SER A 117 7.53 -22.57 4.93
C SER A 117 8.84 -23.20 4.43
N THR A 118 8.97 -23.38 3.11
CA THR A 118 10.13 -23.95 2.42
C THR A 118 11.23 -22.94 2.10
N TYR A 119 10.99 -21.63 2.23
CA TYR A 119 11.99 -20.61 1.89
C TYR A 119 13.15 -20.53 2.89
N GLY A 120 12.98 -21.07 4.10
CA GLY A 120 14.06 -21.11 5.10
C GLY A 120 14.40 -19.74 5.70
N ALA A 121 13.56 -18.71 5.50
CA ALA A 121 13.74 -17.39 6.11
C ALA A 121 13.94 -17.48 7.62
N PHE A 122 13.21 -18.38 8.30
CA PHE A 122 13.41 -18.59 9.72
C PHE A 122 14.88 -18.90 10.06
N GLU A 123 15.57 -19.70 9.26
CA GLU A 123 16.97 -20.07 9.53
C GLU A 123 17.98 -19.01 9.11
N LEU A 124 17.67 -18.20 8.08
CA LEU A 124 18.46 -17.02 7.70
C LEU A 124 18.48 -15.99 8.84
N TYR A 125 17.33 -15.76 9.48
CA TYR A 125 17.16 -14.75 10.54
C TYR A 125 17.40 -15.30 11.96
N ARG A 126 17.35 -16.62 12.17
CA ARG A 126 17.71 -17.30 13.44
C ARG A 126 19.21 -17.46 13.65
N SER A 127 20.05 -17.13 12.67
CA SER A 127 21.52 -17.16 12.80
C SER A 127 22.09 -16.28 13.91
N GLY A 128 21.27 -15.44 14.57
CA GLY A 128 21.57 -14.86 15.88
C GLY A 128 20.97 -15.67 17.03
N ARG A 129 21.66 -16.72 17.50
CA ARG A 129 21.44 -17.17 18.89
C ARG A 129 21.75 -15.99 19.80
N LEU A 130 20.80 -15.60 20.66
CA LEU A 130 20.94 -14.53 21.67
C LEU A 130 22.13 -14.72 22.66
N SER A 131 22.90 -15.81 22.56
CA SER A 131 24.02 -16.15 23.43
C SER A 131 25.39 -16.26 22.73
N GLU A 132 25.45 -16.13 21.40
CA GLU A 132 26.71 -16.27 20.67
C GLU A 132 26.94 -15.00 19.83
N ALA A 133 28.01 -14.26 20.14
CA ALA A 133 28.45 -13.16 19.30
C ALA A 133 28.62 -13.67 17.85
N PRO A 134 28.22 -12.89 16.83
CA PRO A 134 28.28 -13.32 15.45
C PRO A 134 29.71 -13.75 15.14
N LYS A 135 29.91 -15.02 14.77
CA LYS A 135 31.20 -15.48 14.27
C LYS A 135 31.48 -14.71 12.99
N ARG A 136 32.45 -13.80 13.09
CA ARG A 136 33.03 -13.06 11.96
C ARG A 136 33.58 -14.09 10.97
N GLY A 137 32.74 -14.52 10.01
CA GLY A 137 33.12 -15.55 9.03
C GLY A 137 32.00 -16.38 8.39
N SER A 138 30.71 -16.25 8.74
CA SER A 138 29.65 -16.81 7.88
C SER A 138 29.26 -15.78 6.82
N GLU A 139 29.91 -15.88 5.67
CA GLU A 139 29.73 -15.10 4.45
C GLU A 139 28.41 -15.48 3.71
N THR A 140 27.32 -15.70 4.44
CA THR A 140 26.00 -15.60 3.82
C THR A 140 25.63 -14.13 3.92
N GLU A 141 25.93 -13.38 2.86
CA GLU A 141 25.42 -12.03 2.68
C GLU A 141 23.91 -12.10 2.89
N ARG A 142 23.44 -11.54 4.01
CA ARG A 142 22.00 -11.44 4.26
C ARG A 142 21.49 -10.53 3.15
N PRO A 143 20.47 -10.93 2.37
CA PRO A 143 20.00 -10.08 1.30
C PRO A 143 19.64 -8.72 1.88
N ASP A 144 20.16 -7.66 1.26
CA ASP A 144 19.87 -6.28 1.60
C ASP A 144 18.52 -5.94 0.97
N TYR A 145 17.47 -6.56 1.51
CA TYR A 145 16.12 -6.58 0.94
C TYR A 145 15.56 -5.16 0.68
N ASP A 146 16.04 -4.15 1.41
CA ASP A 146 15.66 -2.74 1.23
C ASP A 146 16.19 -2.16 -0.10
N ARG A 147 17.28 -2.73 -0.66
CA ARG A 147 17.86 -2.33 -1.96
C ARG A 147 17.37 -3.19 -3.12
N ASP A 148 16.85 -4.39 -2.83
CA ASP A 148 16.70 -5.44 -3.84
C ASP A 148 15.26 -5.66 -4.34
N PHE A 149 14.24 -5.11 -3.66
CA PHE A 149 12.86 -5.15 -4.15
C PHE A 149 12.47 -3.85 -4.85
N ARG A 150 12.01 -3.96 -6.10
CA ARG A 150 11.27 -2.88 -6.76
C ARG A 150 9.81 -3.23 -6.78
N ALA A 151 8.98 -2.32 -6.28
CA ALA A 151 7.54 -2.45 -6.37
C ALA A 151 6.92 -1.12 -6.78
N GLY A 152 5.89 -1.19 -7.60
CA GLY A 152 5.23 -0.01 -8.14
C GLY A 152 3.91 -0.32 -8.80
N LEU A 153 3.31 0.73 -9.33
CA LEU A 153 2.08 0.68 -10.10
C LEU A 153 2.42 1.00 -11.56
N SER A 154 1.91 0.21 -12.48
CA SER A 154 1.91 0.54 -13.91
C SER A 154 0.48 0.76 -14.40
N GLN A 155 0.32 1.72 -15.31
CA GLN A 155 -0.95 2.00 -15.99
C GLN A 155 -0.67 2.23 -17.47
N LYS A 156 -1.39 1.53 -18.35
CA LYS A 156 -1.17 1.60 -19.81
C LYS A 156 0.29 1.36 -20.18
N ASP A 157 0.90 0.35 -19.54
CA ASP A 157 2.31 -0.03 -19.66
C ASP A 157 3.31 1.08 -19.27
N GLN A 158 2.85 2.12 -18.55
CA GLN A 158 3.70 3.18 -18.01
C GLN A 158 3.83 3.06 -16.50
N TRP A 159 5.06 3.07 -16.03
CA TRP A 159 5.39 3.11 -14.62
C TRP A 159 4.97 4.44 -14.00
N VAL A 160 4.21 4.39 -12.92
CA VAL A 160 3.88 5.54 -12.08
C VAL A 160 4.88 5.59 -10.94
N GLU A 161 5.63 6.69 -10.82
CA GLU A 161 6.65 6.81 -9.78
C GLU A 161 6.01 7.09 -8.41
N PRO A 162 6.27 6.28 -7.38
CA PRO A 162 5.76 6.56 -6.04
C PRO A 162 6.45 7.77 -5.42
N LEU A 163 5.68 8.58 -4.69
CA LEU A 163 6.20 9.66 -3.84
C LEU A 163 7.08 9.13 -2.70
N SER A 164 6.76 7.95 -2.18
CA SER A 164 7.59 7.26 -1.19
C SER A 164 7.36 5.76 -1.19
N ILE A 165 8.40 5.03 -0.79
CA ILE A 165 8.40 3.59 -0.58
C ILE A 165 8.84 3.32 0.86
N ARG A 166 8.06 2.52 1.60
CA ARG A 166 8.42 2.06 2.95
C ARG A 166 8.27 0.56 3.08
N ILE A 167 9.30 -0.09 3.61
CA ILE A 167 9.33 -1.53 3.83
C ILE A 167 9.30 -1.78 5.34
N VAL A 168 8.38 -2.63 5.79
CA VAL A 168 8.19 -2.96 7.21
C VAL A 168 8.18 -4.49 7.36
N PRO A 169 9.05 -5.07 8.20
CA PRO A 169 9.05 -6.51 8.42
C PRO A 169 7.76 -6.96 9.12
N THR A 170 7.29 -8.17 8.79
CA THR A 170 6.09 -8.76 9.40
C THR A 170 6.46 -9.94 10.29
N GLY A 171 5.92 -9.92 11.52
CA GLY A 171 6.19 -10.92 12.56
C GLY A 171 4.97 -11.75 12.98
N TRP A 172 3.78 -11.40 12.49
CA TRP A 172 2.51 -12.04 12.86
C TRP A 172 1.64 -12.28 11.62
N PRO A 173 1.02 -13.47 11.47
CA PRO A 173 0.21 -13.82 10.31
C PRO A 173 -1.16 -13.13 10.41
N SER A 174 -1.20 -11.82 10.26
CA SER A 174 -2.45 -11.05 10.20
C SER A 174 -2.87 -10.90 8.75
N ALA A 175 -3.46 -11.93 8.13
CA ALA A 175 -4.02 -11.82 6.77
C ALA A 175 -5.28 -10.93 6.76
N GLY A 176 -5.57 -10.29 5.62
CA GLY A 176 -6.74 -9.47 5.41
C GLY A 176 -6.49 -7.96 5.48
N HIS A 177 -7.57 -7.18 5.62
CA HIS A 177 -7.51 -5.72 5.73
C HIS A 177 -6.65 -5.32 6.93
N VAL A 178 -5.59 -4.54 6.67
CA VAL A 178 -4.80 -3.90 7.73
C VAL A 178 -5.29 -2.46 7.83
N PRO A 179 -5.63 -1.98 9.03
CA PRO A 179 -6.05 -0.60 9.22
C PRO A 179 -5.06 0.40 8.63
N PHE A 180 -5.54 1.25 7.72
CA PHE A 180 -4.82 2.44 7.34
C PHE A 180 -4.79 3.38 8.54
N SER A 181 -3.62 3.59 9.13
CA SER A 181 -3.46 4.55 10.21
C SER A 181 -2.31 5.50 9.90
N ASP A 182 -2.62 6.79 9.88
CA ASP A 182 -1.60 7.84 9.93
C ASP A 182 -0.78 7.74 11.24
N PHE A 183 -1.35 7.08 12.26
CA PHE A 183 -0.86 7.01 13.64
C PHE A 183 -0.10 5.74 14.04
N TYR A 184 0.15 4.79 13.12
CA TYR A 184 1.12 3.72 13.34
C TYR A 184 2.13 3.62 12.20
N TYR A 185 2.79 4.74 11.90
CA TYR A 185 4.20 4.72 11.47
C TYR A 185 5.14 4.57 12.68
N THR A 186 4.72 3.85 13.73
CA THR A 186 5.58 3.57 14.87
C THR A 186 6.45 2.34 14.57
N PRO A 187 7.75 2.39 14.91
CA PRO A 187 8.78 1.43 14.53
C PRO A 187 8.67 0.17 15.40
N PHE A 188 7.52 -0.49 15.46
CA PHE A 188 7.40 -1.70 16.26
C PHE A 188 8.29 -2.84 15.75
N LEU A 189 8.85 -2.72 14.54
CA LEU A 189 9.83 -3.67 14.01
C LEU A 189 10.87 -2.99 13.10
N THR A 190 11.51 -1.89 13.50
CA THR A 190 12.76 -1.50 12.81
C THR A 190 13.83 -2.59 12.98
N PRO A 191 14.73 -2.82 12.01
CA PRO A 191 15.89 -3.70 12.17
C PRO A 191 16.71 -3.38 13.44
N ALA A 192 16.68 -2.13 13.89
CA ALA A 192 17.31 -1.67 15.13
C ALA A 192 16.75 -2.35 16.40
N SER A 193 15.48 -2.78 16.41
CA SER A 193 14.87 -3.52 17.51
C SER A 193 15.47 -4.91 17.72
N PHE A 194 16.20 -5.42 16.71
CA PHE A 194 16.94 -6.68 16.79
C PHE A 194 18.40 -6.50 17.29
N HIS A 195 18.85 -5.26 17.52
CA HIS A 195 20.26 -4.97 17.84
C HIS A 195 20.53 -4.23 19.15
N THR A 196 19.55 -3.63 19.81
CA THR A 196 19.79 -2.95 21.10
C THR A 196 19.00 -3.58 22.22
N GLY A 197 19.65 -4.49 22.95
CA GLY A 197 19.25 -4.83 24.30
C GLY A 197 19.42 -3.63 25.21
N SER A 198 18.33 -2.98 25.60
CA SER A 198 18.12 -2.37 26.92
C SER A 198 16.77 -1.67 26.97
N GLY A 199 15.75 -2.37 27.43
CA GLY A 199 14.44 -1.78 27.69
C GLY A 199 13.52 -2.82 28.31
N ARG A 200 13.30 -2.72 29.61
CA ARG A 200 12.56 -3.69 30.43
C ARG A 200 11.10 -3.84 29.96
N ALA A 201 10.86 -4.74 29.01
CA ALA A 201 9.59 -5.42 28.83
C ALA A 201 9.88 -6.92 28.80
N SER A 202 9.34 -7.62 29.79
CA SER A 202 9.60 -9.03 30.04
C SER A 202 8.91 -9.91 28.99
N TYR A 203 9.48 -10.00 27.78
CA TYR A 203 9.10 -11.00 26.78
C TYR A 203 9.88 -12.29 27.01
N ARG A 204 9.42 -13.10 27.97
CA ARG A 204 9.86 -14.50 28.06
C ARG A 204 9.21 -15.28 26.90
N GLY A 205 10.01 -15.68 25.91
CA GLY A 205 9.82 -16.98 25.25
C GLY A 205 9.15 -17.05 23.87
N TYR A 206 9.02 -15.97 23.11
CA TYR A 206 8.67 -16.08 21.69
C TYR A 206 9.77 -15.45 20.84
N GLY A 207 10.62 -16.29 20.25
CA GLY A 207 11.46 -15.90 19.13
C GLY A 207 10.55 -15.54 17.96
N CYS A 208 10.18 -14.26 17.89
CA CYS A 208 9.26 -13.66 16.94
C CYS A 208 9.60 -14.11 15.51
N CYS A 209 8.65 -14.82 14.90
CA CYS A 209 8.77 -15.41 13.58
C CYS A 209 8.69 -14.31 12.52
N PHE A 210 9.83 -13.92 11.98
CA PHE A 210 9.87 -13.12 10.77
C PHE A 210 9.28 -13.94 9.60
N ILE A 211 8.14 -13.50 9.08
CA ILE A 211 7.34 -14.25 8.08
C ILE A 211 7.18 -13.52 6.75
N GLY A 212 7.64 -12.28 6.63
CA GLY A 212 7.46 -11.49 5.43
C GLY A 212 7.72 -9.99 5.60
N TRP A 213 7.16 -9.22 4.68
CA TRP A 213 7.24 -7.76 4.60
C TRP A 213 5.91 -7.14 4.18
N TYR A 214 5.66 -5.93 4.66
CA TYR A 214 4.76 -4.98 4.01
C TYR A 214 5.59 -3.96 3.24
N VAL A 215 5.25 -3.76 1.97
CA VAL A 215 5.75 -2.65 1.16
C VAL A 215 4.61 -1.66 0.99
N TRP A 216 4.80 -0.45 1.49
CA TRP A 216 3.88 0.66 1.39
C TRP A 216 4.39 1.62 0.33
N LEU A 217 3.58 1.83 -0.70
CA LEU A 217 3.82 2.78 -1.78
C LEU A 217 2.84 3.93 -1.62
N GLN A 218 3.33 5.17 -1.66
CA GLN A 218 2.50 6.35 -1.66
C GLN A 218 2.55 7.02 -3.03
N TYR A 219 1.40 7.42 -3.57
CA TYR A 219 1.28 8.16 -4.83
C TYR A 219 0.50 9.45 -4.62
N ASP A 220 0.76 10.46 -5.44
CA ASP A 220 -0.16 11.59 -5.58
C ASP A 220 -1.43 11.08 -6.26
N ALA A 221 -2.61 11.41 -5.72
CA ALA A 221 -3.87 10.95 -6.30
C ALA A 221 -4.09 11.45 -7.74
N ARG A 222 -3.41 12.52 -8.15
CA ARG A 222 -3.49 13.09 -9.51
C ARG A 222 -2.64 12.34 -10.53
N ASP A 223 -1.64 11.59 -10.08
CA ASP A 223 -0.69 10.86 -10.94
C ASP A 223 -1.17 9.43 -11.26
N VAL A 224 -2.22 8.97 -10.57
CA VAL A 224 -2.85 7.67 -10.80
C VAL A 224 -4.21 7.89 -11.46
N ALA A 225 -4.51 7.14 -12.52
CA ALA A 225 -5.82 7.15 -13.19
C ALA A 225 -6.78 6.12 -12.57
N SER A 226 -8.09 6.38 -12.60
CA SER A 226 -9.13 5.43 -12.19
C SER A 226 -9.46 4.54 -13.39
N ASP A 227 -8.52 3.66 -13.71
CA ASP A 227 -8.51 2.77 -14.88
C ASP A 227 -7.79 1.47 -14.49
N ASP A 228 -7.66 0.53 -15.41
CA ASP A 228 -6.86 -0.68 -15.20
C ASP A 228 -5.42 -0.30 -14.81
N ALA A 229 -4.91 -0.99 -13.80
CA ALA A 229 -3.55 -0.84 -13.30
C ALA A 229 -2.96 -2.20 -12.93
N THR A 230 -1.64 -2.30 -12.92
CA THR A 230 -0.94 -3.49 -12.49
C THR A 230 0.01 -3.12 -11.38
N VAL A 231 -0.09 -3.81 -10.24
CA VAL A 231 0.98 -3.76 -9.24
C VAL A 231 2.06 -4.75 -9.67
N GLU A 232 3.24 -4.21 -9.89
CA GLU A 232 4.41 -4.97 -10.31
C GLU A 232 5.37 -5.10 -9.12
N VAL A 233 5.82 -6.32 -8.86
CA VAL A 233 6.82 -6.62 -7.84
C VAL A 233 7.95 -7.41 -8.48
N PHE A 234 9.13 -6.84 -8.44
CA PHE A 234 10.38 -7.46 -8.89
C PHE A 234 11.13 -7.96 -7.67
N THR A 235 11.34 -9.27 -7.61
CA THR A 235 12.06 -9.93 -6.53
C THR A 235 13.52 -10.16 -6.92
N THR A 236 14.34 -10.37 -5.90
CA THR A 236 15.80 -10.50 -6.04
C THR A 236 16.22 -11.75 -6.82
N ASP A 237 15.40 -12.79 -6.79
CA ASP A 237 15.57 -14.02 -7.57
C ASP A 237 15.08 -13.88 -9.03
N GLY A 238 14.78 -12.65 -9.46
CA GLY A 238 14.39 -12.32 -10.83
C GLY A 238 12.93 -12.65 -11.14
N GLN A 239 12.09 -12.92 -10.15
CA GLN A 239 10.66 -13.07 -10.39
C GLN A 239 10.03 -11.71 -10.59
N GLN A 240 9.14 -11.65 -11.58
CA GLN A 240 8.23 -10.55 -11.80
C GLN A 240 6.83 -11.03 -11.48
N ILE A 241 6.20 -10.39 -10.50
CA ILE A 241 4.84 -10.69 -10.07
C ILE A 241 3.97 -9.53 -10.50
N GLU A 242 2.97 -9.82 -11.31
CA GLU A 242 2.00 -8.85 -11.81
C GLU A 242 0.64 -9.11 -11.19
N VAL A 243 0.11 -8.09 -10.54
CA VAL A 243 -1.19 -8.14 -9.88
C VAL A 243 -2.12 -7.13 -10.56
N PRO A 244 -2.97 -7.57 -11.51
CA PRO A 244 -3.89 -6.65 -12.19
C PRO A 244 -4.99 -6.18 -11.24
N LEU A 245 -5.32 -4.90 -11.30
CA LEU A 245 -6.28 -4.20 -10.45
C LEU A 245 -7.18 -3.35 -11.35
N ASP A 246 -8.49 -3.45 -11.12
CA ASP A 246 -9.47 -2.60 -11.79
C ASP A 246 -9.78 -1.42 -10.86
N LEU A 247 -9.08 -0.30 -11.06
CA LEU A 247 -9.26 0.89 -10.22
C LEU A 247 -10.52 1.68 -10.57
N SER A 248 -11.19 1.37 -11.70
CA SER A 248 -12.42 2.04 -12.12
C SER A 248 -13.61 1.70 -11.23
N ARG A 249 -13.52 0.59 -10.48
CA ARG A 249 -14.55 0.15 -9.53
C ARG A 249 -14.40 0.71 -8.12
N LEU A 250 -13.29 1.40 -7.86
CA LEU A 250 -12.96 1.95 -6.54
C LEU A 250 -13.37 3.42 -6.50
N ARG A 251 -13.72 3.91 -5.32
CA ARG A 251 -14.10 5.31 -5.07
C ARG A 251 -12.92 6.10 -4.54
#